data_AF-A0A023BTT8-F1
#
_entry.id   AF-A0A023BTT8-F1
#
_cell.length_a   1.000
_cell.length_b   1.000
_cell.length_c   1.000
_cell.angle_alpha   90.00
_cell.angle_beta   90.00
_cell.angle_gamma   90.00
#
_symmetry.space_group_name_H-M   'P 1'
#
loop_
_entity.id
_entity.type
_entity.pdbx_description
1 polymer ?
#
loop_
_entity_poly.entity_id
_entity_poly.type
_entity_poly.pdbx_seq_one_letter_code
_entity_poly.pdbx_strand_id
1 'polypeptide(L)'
;MNKHLKEISVRGRYAIGLSCIKLLLRERNLHHSEFSRTLFRKLGEFTQAKKLDVWEEEVKAYLPYNETSDETISDLQKFNTFCKEYNSSIDKNWYKGVSLEILEASFYDELIEFYKKPENRTIKKVAELCESIGRAEMYGAMSKGNSKLTLKYSNEILEITGLVSEFDFQKIAKEYPFSKGDGWGKTFNIKTFKRK
;
A
#
# COMPACT_ATOMS: atom_id res chain seq x y z
N MET A 1 7.73 -20.85 7.95
CA MET A 1 7.86 -20.05 6.72
C MET A 1 7.22 -20.79 5.54
N ASN A 2 6.28 -20.18 4.81
CA ASN A 2 5.61 -20.85 3.68
C ASN A 2 6.55 -20.93 2.47
N LYS A 3 6.87 -22.16 2.03
CA LYS A 3 7.83 -22.40 0.94
C LYS A 3 7.43 -21.75 -0.39
N HIS A 4 6.14 -21.51 -0.63
CA HIS A 4 5.64 -20.93 -1.87
C HIS A 4 5.69 -19.40 -1.90
N LEU A 5 5.85 -18.72 -0.76
CA LEU A 5 5.87 -17.26 -0.72
C LEU A 5 7.04 -16.67 -1.54
N LYS A 6 8.18 -17.36 -1.55
CA LYS A 6 9.35 -17.00 -2.37
C LYS A 6 9.07 -17.10 -3.88
N GLU A 7 8.13 -17.95 -4.28
CA GLU A 7 7.77 -18.18 -5.69
C GLU A 7 6.77 -17.13 -6.19
N ILE A 8 6.20 -16.32 -5.30
CA ILE A 8 5.25 -15.26 -5.63
C ILE A 8 6.02 -13.99 -6.00
N SER A 9 5.57 -13.30 -7.05
CA SER A 9 6.13 -12.04 -7.53
C SER A 9 6.02 -10.89 -6.51
N VAL A 10 6.77 -9.80 -6.69
CA VAL A 10 6.68 -8.61 -5.81
C VAL A 10 5.25 -8.06 -5.78
N ARG A 11 4.57 -7.98 -6.93
CA ARG A 11 3.15 -7.57 -6.99
C ARG A 11 2.22 -8.52 -6.26
N GLY A 12 2.45 -9.82 -6.37
CA GLY A 12 1.67 -10.82 -5.63
C GLY A 12 1.87 -10.70 -4.11
N ARG A 13 3.11 -10.50 -3.66
CA ARG A 13 3.46 -10.26 -2.25
C ARG A 13 2.82 -8.99 -1.70
N TYR A 14 2.88 -7.91 -2.47
CA TYR A 14 2.18 -6.66 -2.14
C TYR A 14 0.67 -6.88 -2.01
N ALA A 15 0.05 -7.62 -2.94
CA ALA A 15 -1.38 -7.92 -2.89
C ALA A 15 -1.79 -8.80 -1.70
N ILE A 16 -0.91 -9.68 -1.22
CA ILE A 16 -1.10 -10.41 0.05
C ILE A 16 -1.15 -9.40 1.20
N GLY A 17 -0.18 -8.50 1.30
CA GLY A 17 -0.15 -7.49 2.36
C GLY A 17 -1.38 -6.57 2.34
N LEU A 18 -1.75 -6.08 1.16
CA LEU A 18 -2.94 -5.26 0.98
C LEU A 18 -4.24 -6.03 1.31
N SER A 19 -4.27 -7.35 1.04
CA SER A 19 -5.36 -8.23 1.48
C SER A 19 -5.45 -8.34 3.01
N CYS A 20 -4.32 -8.39 3.71
CA CYS A 20 -4.28 -8.36 5.17
C CYS A 20 -4.84 -7.03 5.71
N ILE A 21 -4.44 -5.88 5.15
CA ILE A 21 -5.00 -4.56 5.52
C ILE A 21 -6.53 -4.58 5.40
N LYS A 22 -7.05 -5.09 4.28
CA LYS A 22 -8.50 -5.19 4.04
C LYS A 22 -9.22 -6.04 5.08
N LEU A 23 -8.62 -7.14 5.53
CA LEU A 23 -9.19 -7.98 6.58
C LEU A 23 -9.18 -7.28 7.94
N LEU A 24 -8.06 -6.66 8.32
CA LEU A 24 -7.98 -5.91 9.57
C LEU A 24 -8.97 -4.74 9.62
N LEU A 25 -9.14 -4.02 8.50
CA LEU A 25 -10.17 -2.97 8.38
C LEU A 25 -11.59 -3.55 8.53
N ARG A 26 -11.84 -4.79 8.08
CA ARG A 26 -13.13 -5.47 8.28
C ARG A 26 -13.36 -5.83 9.74
N GLU A 27 -12.36 -6.41 10.41
CA GLU A 27 -12.42 -6.74 11.84
C GLU A 27 -12.73 -5.53 12.72
N ARG A 28 -12.33 -4.33 12.28
CA ARG A 28 -12.60 -3.06 12.98
C ARG A 28 -13.86 -2.34 12.49
N ASN A 29 -14.66 -2.94 11.60
CA ASN A 29 -15.83 -2.31 10.95
C ASN A 29 -15.51 -1.01 10.18
N LEU A 30 -14.26 -0.80 9.77
CA LEU A 30 -13.83 0.37 9.01
C LEU A 30 -13.99 0.19 7.50
N HIS A 31 -14.15 -1.05 7.02
CA HIS A 31 -14.14 -1.39 5.60
C HIS A 31 -15.26 -0.75 4.74
N HIS A 32 -16.30 -0.21 5.36
CA HIS A 32 -17.37 0.52 4.66
C HIS A 32 -17.08 2.02 4.51
N SER A 33 -16.11 2.57 5.25
CA SER A 33 -15.82 4.02 5.19
C SER A 33 -15.27 4.42 3.82
N GLU A 34 -15.56 5.65 3.42
CA GLU A 34 -15.02 6.21 2.18
C GLU A 34 -13.50 6.31 2.24
N PHE A 35 -12.97 6.71 3.40
CA PHE A 35 -11.55 6.64 3.71
C PHE A 35 -10.93 5.28 3.40
N SER A 36 -11.48 4.19 3.96
CA SER A 36 -10.91 2.85 3.76
C SER A 36 -10.96 2.39 2.31
N ARG A 37 -12.06 2.72 1.60
CA ARG A 37 -12.22 2.40 0.17
C ARG A 37 -11.21 3.16 -0.68
N THR A 38 -11.02 4.45 -0.39
CA THR A 38 -10.09 5.32 -1.12
C THR A 38 -8.64 4.94 -0.84
N LEU A 39 -8.27 4.71 0.42
CA LEU A 39 -6.94 4.21 0.79
C LEU A 39 -6.64 2.89 0.09
N PHE A 40 -7.56 1.92 0.14
CA PHE A 40 -7.35 0.62 -0.53
C PHE A 40 -7.23 0.76 -2.05
N ARG A 41 -8.01 1.65 -2.68
CA ARG A 41 -7.89 1.95 -4.11
C ARG A 41 -6.49 2.49 -4.43
N LYS A 42 -6.04 3.50 -3.69
CA LYS A 42 -4.76 4.17 -3.90
C LYS A 42 -3.56 3.25 -3.70
N LEU A 43 -3.57 2.44 -2.65
CA LEU A 43 -2.54 1.40 -2.46
C LEU A 43 -2.61 0.33 -3.56
N GLY A 44 -3.82 -0.03 -3.99
CA GLY A 44 -4.05 -1.00 -5.06
C GLY A 44 -3.49 -0.58 -6.42
N GLU A 45 -3.33 0.71 -6.70
CA GLU A 45 -2.77 1.24 -7.95
C GLU A 45 -1.36 0.70 -8.20
N PHE A 46 -0.59 0.38 -7.15
CA PHE A 46 0.70 -0.31 -7.26
C PHE A 46 0.62 -1.50 -8.21
N THR A 47 -0.35 -2.39 -8.02
CA THR A 47 -0.48 -3.66 -8.78
C THR A 47 -0.70 -3.48 -10.29
N GLN A 48 -1.04 -2.26 -10.70
CA GLN A 48 -1.27 -1.87 -12.10
C GLN A 48 -0.24 -0.86 -12.62
N ALA A 49 0.58 -0.28 -11.75
CA ALA A 49 1.50 0.79 -12.10
C ALA A 49 2.53 0.33 -13.15
N LYS A 50 2.67 1.11 -14.23
CA LYS A 50 3.74 0.92 -15.22
C LYS A 50 5.01 1.69 -14.87
N LYS A 51 4.85 2.76 -14.09
CA LYS A 51 5.89 3.66 -13.60
C LYS A 51 5.85 3.62 -12.06
N LEU A 52 6.79 2.89 -11.46
CA LEU A 52 6.80 2.66 -10.01
C LEU A 52 7.27 3.89 -9.24
N ASP A 53 8.14 4.69 -9.84
CA ASP A 53 8.59 6.01 -9.38
C ASP A 53 7.41 6.97 -9.18
N VAL A 54 6.50 7.05 -10.17
CA VAL A 54 5.30 7.88 -10.07
C VAL A 54 4.39 7.39 -8.93
N TRP A 55 4.20 6.07 -8.81
CA TRP A 55 3.43 5.50 -7.72
C TRP A 55 4.06 5.78 -6.35
N GLU A 56 5.39 5.69 -6.23
CA GLU A 56 6.11 5.99 -4.98
C GLU A 56 5.90 7.44 -4.53
N GLU A 57 5.92 8.40 -5.45
CA GLU A 57 5.62 9.79 -5.10
C GLU A 57 4.16 9.98 -4.70
N GLU A 58 3.22 9.34 -5.42
CA GLU A 58 1.79 9.44 -5.11
C GLU A 58 1.42 8.81 -3.77
N VAL A 59 2.05 7.69 -3.40
CA VAL A 59 1.68 6.95 -2.19
C VAL A 59 2.02 7.71 -0.92
N LYS A 60 3.02 8.61 -0.95
CA LYS A 60 3.41 9.46 0.20
C LYS A 60 2.27 10.35 0.70
N ALA A 61 1.31 10.71 -0.16
CA ALA A 61 0.14 11.47 0.24
C ALA A 61 -0.85 10.65 1.09
N TYR A 62 -0.75 9.31 1.08
CA TYR A 62 -1.65 8.40 1.81
C TYR A 62 -0.94 7.63 2.92
N LEU A 63 0.35 7.37 2.73
CA LEU A 63 1.26 6.72 3.67
C LEU A 63 2.57 7.52 3.75
N PRO A 64 2.60 8.66 4.48
CA PRO A 64 3.84 9.40 4.68
C PRO A 64 4.84 8.50 5.41
N TYR A 65 5.97 8.22 4.76
CA TYR A 65 7.04 7.40 5.32
C TYR A 65 7.85 8.25 6.32
N ASN A 66 7.42 8.25 7.58
CA ASN A 66 8.11 8.96 8.66
C ASN A 66 8.49 7.98 9.78
N GLU A 67 9.48 8.36 10.59
CA GLU A 67 9.99 7.52 11.68
C GLU A 67 8.96 7.39 12.81
N THR A 68 8.07 8.39 12.93
CA THR A 68 7.06 8.44 13.99
C THR A 68 5.66 8.77 13.45
N SER A 69 4.63 8.34 14.20
CA SER A 69 3.25 8.69 13.89
C SER A 69 2.99 10.20 13.96
N ASP A 70 3.70 10.94 14.82
CA ASP A 70 3.52 12.39 14.96
C ASP A 70 4.01 13.14 13.71
N GLU A 71 5.14 12.73 13.15
CA GLU A 71 5.64 13.25 11.87
C GLU A 71 4.67 12.92 10.74
N THR A 72 4.17 11.67 10.65
CA THR A 72 3.13 11.29 9.69
C THR A 72 1.91 12.20 9.81
N ILE A 73 1.41 12.44 11.03
CA ILE A 73 0.26 13.32 11.27
C ILE A 73 0.57 14.75 10.82
N SER A 74 1.75 15.27 11.14
CA SER A 74 2.18 16.62 10.76
C SER A 74 2.19 16.81 9.24
N ASP A 75 2.72 15.85 8.49
CA ASP A 75 2.76 15.94 7.03
C ASP A 75 1.37 15.80 6.40
N LEU A 76 0.52 14.93 6.94
CA LEU A 76 -0.88 14.85 6.53
C LEU A 76 -1.64 16.15 6.82
N GLN A 77 -1.36 16.82 7.94
CA GLN A 77 -1.95 18.12 8.26
C GLN A 77 -1.52 19.19 7.26
N LYS A 78 -0.22 19.25 6.90
CA LYS A 78 0.27 20.18 5.86
C LYS A 78 -0.40 19.90 4.52
N PHE A 79 -0.51 18.63 4.13
CA PHE A 79 -1.15 18.24 2.88
C PHE A 79 -2.65 18.57 2.86
N ASN A 80 -3.34 18.37 3.98
CA ASN A 80 -4.75 18.73 4.13
C ASN A 80 -4.97 20.25 4.03
N THR A 81 -4.11 21.05 4.67
CA THR A 81 -4.13 22.52 4.53
C THR A 81 -3.97 22.92 3.06
N PHE A 82 -3.00 22.33 2.37
CA PHE A 82 -2.83 22.53 0.93
C PHE A 82 -4.11 22.18 0.13
N CYS A 83 -4.76 21.06 0.43
CA CYS A 83 -6.00 20.67 -0.25
C CYS A 83 -7.15 21.67 0.00
N LYS A 84 -7.27 22.20 1.22
CA LYS A 84 -8.27 23.23 1.58
C LYS A 84 -8.03 24.54 0.84
N GLU A 85 -6.78 24.98 0.75
CA GLU A 85 -6.39 26.17 -0.02
C GLU A 85 -6.64 25.97 -1.52
N TYR A 86 -6.29 24.80 -2.07
CA TYR A 86 -6.54 24.49 -3.47
C TYR A 86 -8.03 24.49 -3.81
N ASN A 87 -8.87 23.87 -2.96
CA ASN A 87 -10.31 23.80 -3.19
C ASN A 87 -11.03 25.14 -3.03
N SER A 88 -10.47 26.05 -2.21
CA SER A 88 -11.03 27.39 -2.02
C SER A 88 -10.50 28.44 -3.03
N SER A 89 -9.43 28.13 -3.77
CA SER A 89 -8.87 29.05 -4.77
C SER A 89 -9.73 29.15 -6.03
N ILE A 90 -9.96 30.38 -6.48
CA ILE A 90 -10.66 30.69 -7.73
C ILE A 90 -9.77 30.37 -8.94
N ASP A 91 -8.47 30.64 -8.84
CA ASP A 91 -7.49 30.25 -9.84
C ASP A 91 -6.88 28.91 -9.43
N LYS A 92 -6.97 27.88 -10.28
CA LYS A 92 -6.31 26.59 -10.08
C LYS A 92 -5.00 26.47 -10.87
N ASN A 93 -4.67 27.47 -11.70
CA ASN A 93 -3.51 27.44 -12.59
C ASN A 93 -2.18 27.75 -11.90
N TRP A 94 -2.19 28.26 -10.67
CA TRP A 94 -0.96 28.38 -9.86
C TRP A 94 -0.35 27.01 -9.53
N TYR A 95 -1.13 25.94 -9.70
CA TYR A 95 -0.73 24.57 -9.44
C TYR A 95 -0.71 23.73 -10.73
N LYS A 96 0.29 23.97 -11.59
CA LYS A 96 0.54 23.18 -12.81
C LYS A 96 1.57 22.05 -12.62
N GLY A 97 2.04 21.82 -11.40
CA GLY A 97 3.25 21.05 -11.14
C GLY A 97 3.07 19.66 -10.55
N VAL A 98 1.88 19.26 -10.13
CA VAL A 98 1.72 18.01 -9.37
C VAL A 98 0.78 17.06 -10.08
N SER A 99 1.27 15.83 -10.30
CA SER A 99 0.54 14.73 -10.94
C SER A 99 -0.46 14.03 -10.01
N LEU A 100 -0.59 14.50 -8.78
CA LEU A 100 -1.32 13.83 -7.70
C LEU A 100 -2.82 14.16 -7.76
N GLU A 101 -3.66 13.13 -7.61
CA GLU A 101 -5.10 13.30 -7.45
C GLU A 101 -5.37 14.04 -6.13
N ILE A 102 -5.86 15.28 -6.22
CA ILE A 102 -6.26 16.06 -5.04
C ILE A 102 -7.59 15.52 -4.54
N LEU A 103 -7.60 14.93 -3.35
CA LEU A 103 -8.80 14.44 -2.69
C LEU A 103 -9.45 15.51 -1.81
N GLU A 104 -10.70 15.28 -1.43
CA GLU A 104 -11.43 16.13 -0.48
C GLU A 104 -10.72 16.19 0.88
N ALA A 105 -10.73 17.37 1.51
CA ALA A 105 -10.10 17.59 2.81
C ALA A 105 -10.62 16.64 3.91
N SER A 106 -11.90 16.26 3.85
CA SER A 106 -12.52 15.33 4.79
C SER A 106 -11.88 13.94 4.77
N PHE A 107 -11.36 13.50 3.61
CA PHE A 107 -10.60 12.25 3.53
C PHE A 107 -9.32 12.32 4.39
N TYR A 108 -8.60 13.44 4.33
CA TYR A 108 -7.39 13.62 5.11
C TYR A 108 -7.68 13.80 6.60
N ASP A 109 -8.79 14.45 6.95
CA ASP A 109 -9.25 14.52 8.35
C ASP A 109 -9.49 13.10 8.91
N GLU A 110 -10.19 12.22 8.18
CA GLU A 110 -10.40 10.82 8.58
C GLU A 110 -9.09 10.01 8.63
N LEU A 111 -8.18 10.21 7.67
CA LEU A 111 -6.87 9.57 7.64
C LEU A 111 -6.04 9.97 8.87
N ILE A 112 -6.00 11.25 9.22
CA ILE A 112 -5.30 11.75 10.41
C ILE A 112 -5.87 11.11 11.68
N GLU A 113 -7.19 11.03 11.82
CA GLU A 113 -7.84 10.39 12.97
C GLU A 113 -7.53 8.88 13.03
N PHE A 114 -7.48 8.21 11.89
CA PHE A 114 -7.02 6.83 11.80
C PHE A 114 -5.57 6.68 12.31
N TYR A 115 -4.69 7.62 11.96
CA TYR A 115 -3.28 7.64 12.38
C TYR A 115 -3.05 8.05 13.84
N LYS A 116 -3.97 8.78 14.48
CA LYS A 116 -3.89 9.08 15.92
C LYS A 116 -4.26 7.91 16.82
N LYS A 117 -5.18 7.06 16.36
CA LYS A 117 -5.74 5.95 17.15
C LYS A 117 -4.72 4.84 17.43
N PRO A 118 -4.36 4.56 18.69
CA PRO A 118 -3.39 3.51 19.04
C PRO A 118 -3.84 2.11 18.60
N GLU A 119 -5.15 1.83 18.62
CA GLU A 119 -5.73 0.56 18.22
C GLU A 119 -5.50 0.22 16.73
N ASN A 120 -5.18 1.21 15.91
CA ASN A 120 -4.89 1.04 14.48
C ASN A 120 -3.40 0.73 14.21
N ARG A 121 -2.56 0.62 15.25
CA ARG A 121 -1.11 0.39 15.13
C ARG A 121 -0.77 -0.79 14.21
N THR A 122 -1.48 -1.92 14.34
CA THR A 122 -1.24 -3.09 13.48
C THR A 122 -1.50 -2.79 12.02
N ILE A 123 -2.58 -2.09 11.69
CA ILE A 123 -2.92 -1.75 10.29
C ILE A 123 -1.87 -0.80 9.71
N LYS A 124 -1.45 0.21 10.48
CA LYS A 124 -0.39 1.15 10.08
C LYS A 124 0.91 0.40 9.77
N LYS A 125 1.33 -0.48 10.68
CA LYS A 125 2.55 -1.28 10.49
C LYS A 125 2.48 -2.17 9.24
N VAL A 126 1.34 -2.80 8.99
CA VAL A 126 1.16 -3.60 7.78
C VAL A 126 1.19 -2.72 6.51
N ALA A 127 0.62 -1.52 6.55
CA ALA A 127 0.67 -0.58 5.44
C ALA A 127 2.10 -0.11 5.13
N GLU A 128 2.89 0.22 6.15
CA GLU A 128 4.33 0.53 6.02
C GLU A 128 5.10 -0.64 5.39
N LEU A 129 4.86 -1.87 5.84
CA LEU A 129 5.51 -3.05 5.28
C LEU A 129 5.08 -3.30 3.82
N CYS A 130 3.84 -2.99 3.44
CA CYS A 130 3.40 -3.04 2.05
C CYS A 130 4.15 -2.02 1.19
N GLU A 131 4.28 -0.78 1.65
CA GLU A 131 5.05 0.25 0.97
C GLU A 131 6.52 -0.16 0.83
N SER A 132 7.12 -0.73 1.89
CA SER A 132 8.47 -1.30 1.86
C SER A 132 8.62 -2.43 0.85
N ILE A 133 7.59 -3.28 0.64
CA ILE A 133 7.58 -4.27 -0.45
C ILE A 133 7.57 -3.59 -1.81
N GLY A 134 6.75 -2.55 -1.98
CA GLY A 134 6.61 -1.85 -3.26
C GLY A 134 7.88 -1.13 -3.68
N ARG A 135 8.64 -0.62 -2.72
CA ARG A 135 9.90 0.13 -2.92
C ARG A 135 11.14 -0.73 -2.96
N ALA A 136 11.09 -1.90 -2.31
CA ALA A 136 12.20 -2.83 -2.33
C ALA A 136 12.54 -3.20 -3.79
N GLU A 137 13.81 -3.02 -4.13
CA GLU A 137 14.34 -3.28 -5.48
C GLU A 137 13.83 -2.32 -6.59
N MET A 138 13.11 -1.23 -6.28
CA MET A 138 12.70 -0.24 -7.31
C MET A 138 13.90 0.36 -8.06
N TYR A 139 14.99 0.63 -7.33
CA TYR A 139 16.21 1.24 -7.84
C TYR A 139 17.38 0.24 -7.95
N GLY A 140 17.11 -1.05 -7.75
CA GLY A 140 18.13 -2.11 -7.73
C GLY A 140 17.88 -3.15 -8.83
N ALA A 141 18.94 -3.84 -9.25
CA ALA A 141 18.77 -5.04 -10.07
C ALA A 141 18.19 -6.16 -9.19
N MET A 142 16.99 -6.64 -9.51
CA MET A 142 16.45 -7.80 -8.83
C MET A 142 17.42 -8.97 -8.96
N SER A 143 18.01 -9.38 -7.83
CA SER A 143 18.96 -10.49 -7.82
C SER A 143 18.27 -11.72 -8.41
N LYS A 144 18.94 -12.36 -9.38
CA LYS A 144 18.47 -13.48 -10.21
C LYS A 144 17.85 -14.60 -9.35
N GLY A 145 16.58 -14.45 -9.00
CA GLY A 145 15.76 -15.50 -8.45
C GLY A 145 15.30 -15.41 -7.00
N ASN A 146 15.36 -14.26 -6.29
CA ASN A 146 14.50 -13.97 -5.12
C ASN A 146 14.81 -12.58 -4.52
N SER A 147 13.81 -11.69 -4.41
CA SER A 147 13.97 -10.49 -3.56
C SER A 147 13.86 -10.90 -2.08
N LYS A 148 14.98 -10.88 -1.35
CA LYS A 148 15.06 -11.23 0.08
C LYS A 148 14.30 -10.21 0.94
N LEU A 149 14.37 -8.93 0.59
CA LEU A 149 13.71 -7.85 1.33
C LEU A 149 12.18 -7.97 1.26
N THR A 150 11.62 -8.08 0.06
CA THR A 150 10.16 -8.25 -0.10
C THR A 150 9.65 -9.51 0.58
N LEU A 151 10.44 -10.60 0.57
CA LEU A 151 10.11 -11.83 1.29
C LEU A 151 10.11 -11.63 2.80
N LYS A 152 11.13 -10.94 3.35
CA LYS A 152 11.20 -10.58 4.77
C LYS A 152 9.95 -9.82 5.20
N TYR A 153 9.61 -8.73 4.52
CA TYR A 153 8.44 -7.92 4.85
C TYR A 153 7.12 -8.69 4.70
N SER A 154 7.02 -9.56 3.69
CA SER A 154 5.82 -10.40 3.50
C SER A 154 5.64 -11.40 4.66
N ASN A 155 6.71 -12.02 5.14
CA ASN A 155 6.65 -12.88 6.31
C ASN A 155 6.29 -12.10 7.56
N GLU A 156 6.90 -10.92 7.77
CA GLU A 156 6.61 -10.05 8.92
C GLU A 156 5.12 -9.64 8.95
N ILE A 157 4.53 -9.29 7.80
CA ILE A 157 3.09 -9.03 7.69
C ILE A 157 2.27 -10.25 8.15
N LEU A 158 2.61 -11.44 7.67
CA LEU A 158 1.86 -12.66 8.01
C LEU A 158 2.01 -13.05 9.48
N GLU A 159 3.18 -12.81 10.08
CA GLU A 159 3.45 -13.03 11.50
C GLU A 159 2.67 -12.05 12.37
N ILE A 160 2.71 -10.76 12.07
CA ILE A 160 2.00 -9.72 12.82
C ILE A 160 0.47 -9.89 12.74
N THR A 161 -0.03 -10.38 11.60
CA THR A 161 -1.48 -10.49 11.37
C THR A 161 -2.06 -11.85 11.74
N GLY A 162 -1.25 -12.92 11.77
CA GLY A 162 -1.75 -14.29 11.99
C GLY A 162 -2.62 -14.83 10.85
N LEU A 163 -2.68 -14.16 9.69
CA LEU A 163 -3.62 -14.47 8.61
C LEU A 163 -3.11 -15.51 7.61
N VAL A 164 -2.10 -16.32 7.96
CA VAL A 164 -1.52 -17.32 7.05
C VAL A 164 -2.58 -18.28 6.48
N SER A 165 -3.54 -18.70 7.31
CA SER A 165 -4.61 -19.63 6.93
C SER A 165 -5.60 -19.03 5.93
N GLU A 166 -5.57 -17.71 5.69
CA GLU A 166 -6.44 -17.03 4.73
C GLU A 166 -5.95 -17.15 3.28
N PHE A 167 -4.76 -17.71 3.04
CA PHE A 167 -4.13 -17.72 1.72
C PHE A 167 -3.75 -19.14 1.26
N ASP A 168 -4.10 -19.46 0.01
CA ASP A 168 -3.54 -20.56 -0.77
C ASP A 168 -2.30 -20.06 -1.54
N PHE A 169 -1.15 -20.11 -0.86
CA PHE A 169 0.11 -19.65 -1.44
C PHE A 169 0.55 -20.44 -2.68
N GLN A 170 0.15 -21.72 -2.79
CA GLN A 170 0.49 -22.53 -3.96
C GLN A 170 -0.28 -22.03 -5.19
N LYS A 171 -1.58 -21.76 -5.04
CA LYS A 171 -2.40 -21.16 -6.09
C LYS A 171 -1.90 -19.77 -6.46
N ILE A 172 -1.62 -18.92 -5.47
CA ILE A 172 -1.13 -17.55 -5.71
C ILE A 172 0.23 -17.60 -6.44
N ALA A 173 1.15 -18.49 -6.06
CA ALA A 173 2.43 -18.65 -6.75
C ALA A 173 2.28 -19.06 -8.22
N LYS A 174 1.28 -19.88 -8.55
CA LYS A 174 0.97 -20.25 -9.94
C LYS A 174 0.38 -19.06 -10.72
N GLU A 175 -0.50 -18.27 -10.11
CA GLU A 175 -1.17 -17.14 -10.77
C GLU A 175 -0.26 -15.91 -10.94
N TYR A 176 0.62 -15.67 -9.96
CA TYR A 176 1.52 -14.52 -9.86
C TYR A 176 2.98 -14.95 -9.63
N PRO A 177 3.58 -15.72 -10.57
CA PRO A 177 4.91 -16.28 -10.38
C PRO A 177 6.00 -15.21 -10.43
N PHE A 178 7.02 -15.36 -9.58
CA PHE A 178 8.21 -14.52 -9.55
C PHE A 178 9.04 -14.62 -10.84
N SER A 179 8.93 -15.71 -11.60
CA SER A 179 9.65 -15.87 -12.89
C SER A 179 9.16 -14.94 -14.01
N LYS A 180 8.18 -14.07 -13.76
CA LYS A 180 7.61 -13.13 -14.74
C LYS A 180 7.96 -11.69 -14.40
N GLY A 181 8.13 -10.86 -15.44
CA GLY A 181 8.39 -9.42 -15.29
C GLY A 181 9.60 -9.14 -14.41
N ASP A 182 10.68 -9.90 -14.62
CA ASP A 182 11.94 -9.82 -13.87
C ASP A 182 11.80 -9.97 -12.34
N GLY A 183 10.72 -10.60 -11.85
CA GLY A 183 10.41 -10.72 -10.42
C GLY A 183 9.20 -9.90 -9.98
N TRP A 184 8.80 -8.88 -10.73
CA TRP A 184 7.67 -8.02 -10.40
C TRP A 184 6.34 -8.74 -10.65
N GLY A 185 6.31 -9.64 -11.62
CA GLY A 185 5.10 -10.30 -12.10
C GLY A 185 4.29 -9.42 -13.06
N LYS A 186 3.21 -9.99 -13.59
CA LYS A 186 2.26 -9.25 -14.44
C LYS A 186 1.50 -8.21 -13.64
N THR A 187 1.06 -7.14 -14.29
CA THR A 187 0.09 -6.20 -13.73
C THR A 187 -1.29 -6.86 -13.61
N PHE A 188 -2.06 -6.50 -12.58
CA PHE A 188 -3.42 -6.99 -12.38
C PHE A 188 -4.24 -6.03 -11.54
N ASN A 189 -5.56 -6.15 -11.60
CA ASN A 189 -6.44 -5.38 -10.71
C ASN A 189 -6.52 -6.06 -9.34
N ILE A 190 -6.19 -5.35 -8.26
CA ILE A 190 -6.26 -5.91 -6.89
C ILE A 190 -7.63 -6.52 -6.56
N LYS A 191 -8.72 -6.02 -7.15
CA LYS A 191 -10.07 -6.58 -6.96
C LYS A 191 -10.22 -8.00 -7.50
N THR A 192 -9.38 -8.43 -8.44
CA THR A 192 -9.37 -9.78 -9.00
C THR A 192 -8.44 -10.73 -8.26
N PHE A 193 -7.66 -10.25 -7.28
CA PHE A 193 -6.75 -11.07 -6.48
C PHE A 193 -7.53 -12.03 -5.58
N LYS A 194 -7.31 -13.33 -5.76
CA LYS A 194 -7.97 -14.39 -4.98
C LYS A 194 -7.02 -14.94 -3.93
N ARG A 195 -7.48 -14.94 -2.68
CA ARG A 195 -6.71 -15.46 -1.54
C ARG A 195 -6.75 -16.98 -1.45
N LYS A 196 -7.89 -17.59 -1.76
CA LYS A 196 -8.13 -19.05 -1.84
C LYS A 196 -8.75 -19.41 -3.18
#